data_AF-A0A373A4F5-F1
#
_entry.id   AF-A0A373A4F5-F1
#
_cell.length_a   1.000
_cell.length_b   1.000
_cell.length_c   1.000
_cell.angle_alpha   90.00
_cell.angle_beta   90.00
_cell.angle_gamma   90.00
#
_symmetry.space_group_name_H-M   'P 1'
#
loop_
_entity.id
_entity.type
_entity.pdbx_description
1 polymer ?
#
loop_
_entity_poly.entity_id
_entity_poly.type
_entity_poly.pdbx_seq_one_letter_code
_entity_poly.pdbx_strand_id
1 'polypeptide(L)'
;MALRFWDVYSTCRQASLFIETDWFELEQCMNLVHEMYVTGKSKVMLAAEIRQRVAKWGSTVDDRARLRMTFDDLDAATSAGETDSKVLRMERFKKLGGV
;
A
#
# COMPACT_ATOMS: atom_id res chain seq x y z
N MET A 1 -16.71 12.52 0.76
CA MET A 1 -16.03 11.61 -0.20
C MET A 1 -14.51 11.70 -0.06
N ALA A 2 -13.93 12.91 -0.02
CA ALA A 2 -12.49 13.14 0.15
C ALA A 2 -11.86 12.49 1.40
N LEU A 3 -12.48 12.64 2.57
CA LEU A 3 -11.92 12.13 3.83
C LEU A 3 -11.70 10.61 3.84
N ARG A 4 -12.72 9.84 3.43
CA ARG A 4 -12.62 8.38 3.33
C ARG A 4 -11.55 7.95 2.32
N PHE A 5 -11.39 8.70 1.23
CA PHE A 5 -10.36 8.40 0.23
C PHE A 5 -8.96 8.55 0.83
N TRP A 6 -8.69 9.67 1.50
CA TRP A 6 -7.41 9.91 2.16
C TRP A 6 -7.12 8.91 3.28
N ASP A 7 -8.14 8.52 4.04
CA ASP A 7 -8.03 7.50 5.09
C ASP A 7 -7.64 6.12 4.52
N VAL A 8 -8.24 5.72 3.39
CA VAL A 8 -7.88 4.46 2.71
C VAL A 8 -6.47 4.51 2.14
N TYR A 9 -6.07 5.63 1.54
CA TYR A 9 -4.74 5.74 0.95
C TYR A 9 -3.64 5.95 2.00
N SER A 10 -3.89 6.61 3.13
CA SER A 10 -2.90 6.76 4.19
C SER A 10 -2.65 5.44 4.94
N THR A 11 -3.65 4.57 5.01
CA THR A 11 -3.56 3.27 5.71
C THR A 11 -3.11 2.12 4.81
N CYS A 12 -3.03 2.32 3.49
CA CYS A 12 -2.61 1.27 2.58
C CYS A 12 -1.10 1.04 2.66
N ARG A 13 -0.67 -0.22 2.54
CA ARG A 13 0.75 -0.60 2.59
C ARG A 13 1.60 0.13 1.53
N GLN A 14 1.03 0.41 0.37
CA GLN A 14 1.73 1.05 -0.73
C GLN A 14 2.14 2.50 -0.40
N ALA A 15 1.40 3.16 0.50
CA ALA A 15 1.68 4.53 0.92
C ALA A 15 3.04 4.70 1.59
N SER A 16 3.57 3.66 2.26
CA SER A 16 4.89 3.73 2.89
C SER A 16 6.04 3.85 1.90
N LEU A 17 5.79 3.54 0.62
CA LEU A 17 6.77 3.62 -0.45
C LEU A 17 6.64 4.90 -1.30
N PHE A 18 5.59 5.68 -1.08
CA PHE A 18 5.33 6.89 -1.86
C PHE A 18 6.30 8.00 -1.49
N ILE A 19 6.87 8.62 -2.51
CA ILE A 19 7.60 9.88 -2.40
C ILE A 19 6.67 11.06 -2.67
N GLU A 20 7.13 12.29 -2.43
CA GLU A 20 6.31 13.51 -2.54
C GLU A 20 5.60 13.65 -3.89
N THR A 21 6.26 13.29 -5.00
CA THR A 21 5.67 13.34 -6.34
C THR A 21 4.51 12.36 -6.53
N ASP A 22 4.55 11.22 -5.85
CA ASP A 22 3.48 10.22 -5.91
C ASP A 22 2.23 10.74 -5.22
N TRP A 23 2.41 11.35 -4.05
CA TRP A 23 1.35 12.03 -3.32
C TRP A 23 0.73 13.18 -4.12
N PHE A 24 1.55 13.97 -4.81
CA PHE A 24 1.07 15.03 -5.69
C PHE A 24 0.24 14.49 -6.85
N GLU A 25 0.69 13.45 -7.55
CA GLU A 25 -0.08 12.85 -8.66
C GLU A 25 -1.41 12.25 -8.17
N LEU A 26 -1.43 11.69 -6.96
CA LEU A 26 -2.62 11.14 -6.34
C LEU A 26 -3.63 12.23 -5.95
N GLU A 27 -3.16 13.37 -5.43
CA GLU A 27 -3.97 14.56 -5.17
C GLU A 27 -4.58 15.10 -6.48
N GLN A 28 -3.79 15.20 -7.54
CA GLN A 28 -4.27 15.64 -8.86
C GLN A 28 -5.36 14.71 -9.41
N CYS A 29 -5.18 13.39 -9.24
CA CYS A 29 -6.20 12.42 -9.63
C CYS A 29 -7.50 12.58 -8.82
N MET A 30 -7.38 12.87 -7.51
CA MET A 30 -8.53 13.09 -6.63
C MET A 30 -9.30 14.36 -7.04
N ASN A 31 -8.60 15.45 -7.40
CA ASN A 31 -9.21 16.68 -7.89
C ASN A 31 -10.04 16.45 -9.16
N LEU A 32 -9.55 15.64 -10.10
CA LEU A 32 -10.30 15.27 -11.31
C LEU A 32 -11.56 14.46 -10.99
N VAL A 33 -11.48 13.53 -10.03
CA VAL A 33 -12.63 12.75 -9.57
C VAL A 33 -13.66 13.68 -8.91
N HIS A 34 -13.21 14.60 -8.06
CA HIS A 34 -14.08 15.60 -7.44
C HIS A 34 -14.81 16.44 -8.50
N GLU A 35 -14.08 16.91 -9.51
CA GLU A 35 -14.62 17.72 -10.59
C GLU A 35 -15.64 16.95 -11.45
N MET A 36 -15.39 15.66 -11.69
CA MET A 36 -16.33 14.77 -12.39
C MET A 36 -17.65 14.59 -11.63
N TYR A 37 -17.62 14.53 -10.30
CA TYR A 37 -18.81 14.30 -9.48
C TYR A 37 -19.55 15.58 -9.07
N VAL A 38 -18.84 16.69 -8.83
CA VAL A 38 -19.42 17.91 -8.25
C VAL A 38 -19.80 18.94 -9.31
N THR A 39 -18.94 19.16 -10.30
CA THR A 39 -19.12 20.24 -11.29
C THR A 39 -19.95 19.79 -12.50
N GLY A 40 -20.34 18.51 -12.57
CA GLY A 40 -21.16 17.97 -13.65
C GLY A 40 -20.48 17.98 -15.03
N LYS A 41 -19.16 18.22 -15.08
CA LYS A 41 -18.38 18.09 -16.32
C LYS A 41 -18.60 16.71 -16.91
N SER A 42 -18.70 16.62 -18.24
CA SER A 42 -19.05 15.38 -18.94
C SER A 42 -18.21 14.22 -18.42
N LYS A 43 -18.86 13.30 -17.69
CA LYS A 43 -18.24 12.13 -17.05
C LYS A 43 -17.39 11.32 -18.03
N VAL A 44 -17.77 11.36 -19.31
CA VAL A 44 -17.07 10.66 -20.40
C VAL A 44 -15.67 11.23 -20.64
N MET A 45 -15.47 12.54 -20.53
CA MET A 45 -14.19 13.20 -20.84
C MET A 45 -13.14 12.95 -19.75
N LEU A 46 -13.54 13.05 -18.48
CA LEU A 46 -12.60 12.88 -17.35
C LEU A 46 -12.36 11.40 -17.01
N ALA A 47 -13.31 10.50 -17.30
CA ALA A 47 -13.17 9.09 -16.94
C ALA A 47 -11.99 8.38 -17.61
N ALA A 48 -11.63 8.77 -18.84
CA ALA A 48 -10.49 8.18 -19.54
C ALA A 48 -9.16 8.56 -18.87
N GLU A 49 -8.98 9.84 -18.55
CA GLU A 49 -7.77 10.34 -17.88
C GLU A 49 -7.65 9.79 -16.45
N ILE A 50 -8.75 9.78 -15.69
CA ILE A 50 -8.79 9.20 -14.34
C ILE A 50 -8.36 7.72 -14.43
N ARG A 51 -8.89 6.95 -15.39
CA ARG A 51 -8.52 5.54 -15.54
C ARG A 51 -7.03 5.35 -15.82
N GLN A 52 -6.44 6.19 -16.65
CA GLN A 52 -5.00 6.11 -16.94
C GLN A 52 -4.15 6.45 -15.71
N ARG A 53 -4.50 7.49 -14.94
CA ARG A 53 -3.77 7.88 -13.73
C ARG A 53 -3.90 6.83 -12.63
N VAL A 54 -5.09 6.27 -12.46
CA VAL A 54 -5.39 5.26 -11.42
C VAL A 54 -4.76 3.89 -11.76
N ALA A 55 -4.59 3.56 -13.05
CA ALA A 55 -3.90 2.34 -13.48
C ALA A 55 -2.42 2.32 -13.06
N LYS A 56 -1.75 3.48 -13.00
CA LYS A 56 -0.35 3.57 -12.52
C LYS A 56 -0.17 3.03 -11.11
N TRP A 57 -1.21 3.11 -10.30
CA TRP A 57 -1.20 2.69 -8.90
C TRP A 57 -1.70 1.26 -8.69
N GLY A 58 -2.04 0.52 -9.74
CA GLY A 58 -2.52 -0.85 -9.58
C GLY A 58 -3.93 -0.90 -8.98
N SER A 59 -4.83 0.00 -9.36
CA SER A 59 -6.19 0.02 -8.80
C SER A 59 -7.00 -1.23 -9.13
N THR A 60 -6.84 -1.77 -10.35
CA THR A 60 -7.49 -3.02 -10.75
C THR A 60 -6.54 -4.22 -10.60
N VAL A 61 -7.10 -5.43 -10.54
CA VAL A 61 -6.30 -6.68 -10.50
C VAL A 61 -5.42 -6.80 -11.75
N ASP A 62 -5.93 -6.41 -12.91
CA ASP A 62 -5.18 -6.43 -14.17
C ASP A 62 -4.02 -5.43 -14.13
N ASP A 63 -4.24 -4.22 -13.60
CA ASP A 63 -3.16 -3.23 -13.43
C ASP A 63 -2.07 -3.75 -12.48
N ARG A 64 -2.46 -4.37 -11.35
CA ARG A 64 -1.49 -4.99 -10.42
C ARG A 64 -0.70 -6.12 -11.08
N ALA A 65 -1.36 -6.94 -11.88
CA ALA A 65 -0.71 -8.01 -12.63
C ALA A 65 0.30 -7.45 -13.65
N ARG A 66 -0.08 -6.38 -14.38
CA ARG A 66 0.82 -5.68 -15.33
C ARG A 66 2.02 -5.05 -14.64
N LEU A 67 1.81 -4.43 -13.48
CA LEU A 67 2.86 -3.81 -12.67
C LEU A 67 3.70 -4.85 -11.90
N ARG A 68 3.33 -6.14 -11.96
CA ARG A 68 3.98 -7.24 -11.21
C ARG A 68 4.09 -6.93 -9.72
N MET A 69 3.05 -6.31 -9.15
CA MET A 69 3.00 -5.98 -7.73
C MET A 69 2.95 -7.27 -6.91
N THR A 70 4.01 -7.55 -6.18
CA THR A 70 4.05 -8.61 -5.17
C THR A 70 3.77 -8.01 -3.81
N PHE A 71 2.73 -8.50 -3.15
CA PHE A 71 2.54 -8.24 -1.73
C PHE A 71 3.37 -9.27 -0.99
N ASP A 72 4.55 -8.92 -0.51
CA ASP A 72 5.32 -9.84 0.33
C ASP A 72 4.53 -10.08 1.61
N ASP A 73 4.01 -11.29 1.85
CA ASP A 73 3.36 -11.66 3.10
C ASP A 73 4.39 -11.54 4.24
N LEU A 74 4.41 -10.40 4.93
CA LEU A 74 5.32 -10.13 6.04
C LEU A 74 4.95 -10.88 7.32
N ASP A 75 3.97 -11.77 7.30
CA ASP A 75 3.74 -12.73 8.39
C ASP A 75 4.92 -13.71 8.55
N ALA A 76 5.82 -13.81 7.57
CA ALA A 76 7.04 -14.61 7.71
C ALA A 76 8.08 -13.98 8.67
N ALA A 77 8.11 -12.66 8.84
CA ALA A 77 9.13 -11.98 9.65
C ALA A 77 8.96 -12.20 11.17
N THR A 78 7.73 -12.44 11.63
CA THR A 78 7.45 -12.69 13.05
C THR A 78 7.87 -14.10 13.48
N SER A 79 7.83 -15.08 12.56
CA SER A 79 8.19 -16.49 12.85
C SER A 79 9.71 -16.71 12.98
N ALA A 80 10.51 -15.94 12.24
CA ALA A 80 11.97 -16.05 12.27
C ALA A 80 12.56 -15.47 13.58
N GLY A 81 12.04 -14.33 14.04
CA GLY A 81 12.49 -13.68 15.28
C GLY A 81 12.15 -14.46 16.55
N GLU A 82 11.00 -15.15 16.58
CA GLU A 82 10.59 -15.97 17.73
C GLU A 82 11.43 -17.25 17.84
N THR A 83 11.80 -17.84 16.71
CA THR A 83 12.64 -19.06 16.67
C THR A 83 14.07 -18.76 17.10
N ASP A 84 14.66 -17.66 16.59
CA ASP A 84 16.02 -17.23 16.95
C ASP A 84 16.13 -16.85 18.43
N SER A 85 15.09 -16.18 18.97
CA SER A 85 15.01 -15.83 20.39
C SER A 85 14.91 -17.06 21.30
N LYS A 86 14.20 -18.12 20.89
CA LYS A 86 14.09 -19.38 21.66
C LYS A 86 15.41 -20.14 21.67
N VAL A 87 16.12 -20.18 20.53
CA VAL A 87 17.44 -20.81 20.42
C VAL A 87 18.46 -20.10 21.32
N LEU A 88 18.56 -18.77 21.21
CA LEU A 88 19.46 -17.97 22.05
C LEU A 88 19.14 -18.12 23.55
N ARG A 89 17.86 -18.16 23.91
CA ARG A 89 17.43 -18.38 25.30
C ARG A 89 17.84 -19.75 25.80
N MET A 90 17.64 -20.80 25.00
CA MET A 90 17.99 -22.19 25.34
C MET A 90 19.50 -22.39 25.49
N GLU A 91 20.30 -21.78 24.60
CA GLU A 91 21.76 -21.78 24.69
C GLU A 91 22.27 -21.07 25.95
N ARG A 92 21.62 -19.96 26.32
CA ARG A 92 21.92 -19.24 27.57
C ARG A 92 21.61 -20.09 28.81
N PHE A 93 20.50 -20.82 28.81
CA PHE A 93 20.15 -21.76 29.89
C PHE A 93 21.16 -22.91 30.00
N LYS A 94 21.59 -23.49 28.87
CA LYS A 94 22.58 -24.56 28.84
C LYS A 94 23.95 -24.13 29.36
N LYS A 95 24.34 -22.87 29.12
CA LYS A 95 25.63 -22.30 29.53
C LYS A 95 25.69 -21.92 31.02
N LEU A 96 24.54 -21.68 31.65
CA LEU A 96 24.46 -21.26 33.06
C LEU A 96 24.40 -22.43 34.06
N GLY A 97 24.53 -23.68 33.60
CA GLY A 97 24.57 -24.85 34.47
C GLY A 97 23.18 -25.25 34.95
N GLY A 98 22.52 -26.08 34.15
CA GLY A 98 21.42 -26.90 34.65
C GLY A 98 22.01 -28.07 35.45
N VAL A 99 21.89 -27.99 36.78
CA VAL A 99 21.80 -29.17 37.66
C VAL A 99 20.44 -29.83 37.43
#